data_AF-A0A8J8FSY4-F1
#
_entry.id   AF-A0A8J8FSY4-F1
#
_cell.length_a   1.000
_cell.length_b   1.000
_cell.length_c   1.000
_cell.angle_alpha   90.00
_cell.angle_beta   90.00
_cell.angle_gamma   90.00
#
_symmetry.space_group_name_H-M   'P 1'
#
loop_
_entity.id
_entity.type
_entity.pdbx_description
1 polymer ?
#
loop_
_entity_poly.entity_id
_entity_poly.type
_entity_poly.pdbx_seq_one_letter_code
_entity_poly.pdbx_strand_id
1 'polypeptide(L)'
;MIKLNYINDAVDFQNIDRILVIKLQLLGDVLLTTPLYSVIKQQFPHIKIDVLIYKETLTVIAENPHINQIHQIDREWKKQGTVIQLVNEYSLLKQLKTNNYDLVVNLTDRWRGGWLTRFLKPK
;
A
#
# COMPACT_ATOMS: atom_id res chain seq x y z
N MET A 1 25.92 -0.13 -12.25
CA MET A 1 24.82 -1.11 -12.15
C MET A 1 25.22 -2.14 -11.10
N ILE A 2 24.76 -1.97 -9.86
CA ILE A 2 25.15 -2.83 -8.73
C ILE A 2 24.36 -4.13 -8.84
N LYS A 3 25.04 -5.28 -8.99
CA LYS A 3 24.39 -6.59 -8.94
C LYS A 3 24.09 -6.94 -7.49
N LEU A 4 22.81 -6.88 -7.10
CA LEU A 4 22.27 -7.28 -5.79
C LEU A 4 22.20 -8.83 -5.64
N ASN A 5 23.25 -9.56 -6.04
CA ASN A 5 23.27 -11.03 -6.05
C ASN A 5 23.67 -11.68 -4.71
N TYR A 6 23.56 -10.98 -3.57
CA TYR A 6 23.97 -11.50 -2.25
C TYR A 6 22.81 -11.76 -1.27
N ILE A 7 21.57 -11.47 -1.66
CA ILE A 7 20.40 -11.61 -0.80
C ILE A 7 19.53 -12.73 -1.38
N ASN A 8 19.51 -13.89 -0.71
CA ASN A 8 18.78 -15.09 -1.15
C ASN A 8 17.25 -14.91 -1.14
N ASP A 9 16.77 -13.93 -0.38
CA ASP A 9 15.38 -13.50 -0.27
C ASP A 9 15.09 -12.21 -1.05
N ALA A 10 15.97 -11.84 -2.00
CA ALA A 10 15.74 -10.70 -2.87
C ALA A 10 14.46 -10.93 -3.69
N VAL A 11 13.56 -9.96 -3.60
CA VAL A 11 12.34 -9.95 -4.40
C VAL A 11 12.69 -9.68 -5.85
N ASP A 12 12.22 -10.54 -6.76
CA ASP A 12 12.38 -10.35 -8.20
C ASP A 12 11.32 -9.39 -8.74
N PHE A 13 11.71 -8.12 -8.86
CA PHE A 13 10.84 -7.06 -9.37
C PHE A 13 10.52 -7.17 -10.86
N GLN A 14 11.16 -8.05 -11.64
CA GLN A 14 10.82 -8.23 -13.06
C GLN A 14 9.50 -8.98 -13.27
N ASN A 15 9.11 -9.80 -12.29
CA ASN A 15 7.89 -10.62 -12.32
C ASN A 15 6.75 -10.03 -11.46
N ILE A 16 6.89 -8.77 -11.04
CA ILE A 16 5.89 -8.05 -10.25
C ILE A 16 5.13 -7.11 -11.18
N ASP A 17 3.81 -7.24 -11.24
CA ASP A 17 2.97 -6.32 -12.00
C ASP A 17 2.32 -5.28 -11.10
N ARG A 18 2.04 -5.62 -9.83
CA ARG A 18 1.35 -4.72 -8.91
C ARG A 18 1.81 -4.85 -7.45
N ILE A 19 2.10 -3.72 -6.85
CA ILE A 19 2.52 -3.57 -5.45
C ILE A 19 1.44 -2.81 -4.66
N LEU A 20 1.15 -3.26 -3.45
CA LEU A 20 0.45 -2.46 -2.44
C LEU A 20 1.44 -1.91 -1.40
N VAL A 21 1.52 -0.60 -1.25
CA VAL A 21 2.27 0.05 -0.17
C VAL A 21 1.32 0.48 0.94
N ILE A 22 1.51 -0.03 2.16
CA ILE A 22 0.66 0.30 3.31
C ILE A 22 1.39 1.31 4.20
N LYS A 23 0.82 2.51 4.35
CA LYS A 23 1.34 3.55 5.26
C LYS A 23 0.23 4.19 6.08
N LEU A 24 -0.06 3.59 7.23
CA LEU A 24 -1.12 4.01 8.15
C LEU A 24 -0.54 4.82 9.33
N GLN A 25 0.01 6.00 9.05
CA GLN A 25 0.62 6.88 10.06
C GLN A 25 0.23 8.35 9.85
N LEU A 26 1.00 9.31 10.37
CA LEU A 26 0.72 10.74 10.26
C LEU A 26 1.15 11.28 8.90
N LEU A 27 0.75 12.52 8.63
CA LEU A 27 0.98 13.25 7.37
C LEU A 27 2.45 13.21 6.93
N GLY A 28 3.37 13.52 7.85
CA GLY A 28 4.81 13.55 7.58
C GLY A 28 5.35 12.18 7.18
N ASP A 29 4.88 11.11 7.84
CA ASP A 29 5.35 9.76 7.53
C ASP A 29 4.91 9.30 6.13
N VAL A 30 3.74 9.73 5.67
CA VAL A 30 3.23 9.47 4.31
C VAL A 30 4.00 10.29 3.27
N LEU A 31 4.41 11.51 3.58
CA LEU A 31 5.25 12.31 2.66
C LEU A 31 6.58 11.61 2.40
N LEU A 32 7.17 11.00 3.43
CA LEU A 32 8.45 10.30 3.34
C LEU A 32 8.38 9.01 2.51
N THR A 33 7.20 8.53 2.11
CA THR A 33 7.08 7.41 1.16
C THR A 33 7.12 7.84 -0.30
N THR A 34 7.05 9.14 -0.61
CA THR A 34 7.07 9.62 -2.00
C THR A 34 8.33 9.24 -2.79
N PRO A 35 9.55 9.24 -2.23
CA PRO A 35 10.74 8.83 -2.97
C PRO A 35 10.68 7.34 -3.36
N LEU A 36 10.08 6.50 -2.51
CA LEU A 36 9.91 5.07 -2.81
C LEU A 36 9.16 4.86 -4.12
N TYR A 37 8.05 5.58 -4.32
CA TYR A 37 7.25 5.45 -5.54
C TYR A 37 8.02 5.89 -6.77
N SER A 38 8.75 7.01 -6.67
CA SER A 38 9.56 7.52 -7.78
C SER A 38 10.68 6.56 -8.19
N VAL A 39 11.40 5.96 -7.23
CA VAL A 39 12.49 5.02 -7.49
C VAL A 39 11.96 3.74 -8.13
N ILE A 40 10.86 3.17 -7.59
CA ILE A 40 10.24 1.98 -8.19
C ILE A 40 9.82 2.27 -9.63
N LYS A 41 9.16 3.40 -9.90
CA LYS A 41 8.73 3.75 -11.25
C LYS A 41 9.89 4.05 -12.20
N GLN A 42 10.98 4.62 -11.72
CA GLN A 42 12.16 4.88 -12.53
C GLN A 42 12.87 3.58 -12.93
N GLN A 43 12.95 2.60 -12.02
CA GLN A 43 13.62 1.33 -12.27
C GLN A 43 12.72 0.31 -12.98
N PHE A 44 11.43 0.29 -12.65
CA PHE A 44 10.44 -0.66 -13.13
C PHE A 44 9.14 0.07 -13.54
N PRO A 45 9.11 0.74 -14.71
CA PRO A 45 7.97 1.57 -15.12
C PRO A 45 6.63 0.83 -15.23
N HIS A 46 6.67 -0.48 -15.53
CA HIS A 46 5.50 -1.34 -15.70
C HIS A 46 4.73 -1.60 -14.40
N ILE A 47 5.41 -1.58 -13.26
CA ILE A 47 4.82 -1.91 -11.95
C ILE A 47 3.73 -0.91 -11.58
N LYS A 48 2.52 -1.37 -11.31
CA LYS A 48 1.44 -0.54 -10.75
C LYS A 48 1.63 -0.43 -9.24
N ILE A 49 1.60 0.80 -8.73
CA ILE A 49 1.78 1.09 -7.30
C ILE A 49 0.44 1.55 -6.75
N ASP A 50 -0.18 0.72 -5.92
CA ASP A 50 -1.36 1.10 -5.15
C ASP A 50 -0.94 1.41 -3.72
N VAL A 51 -1.61 2.36 -3.07
CA VAL A 51 -1.23 2.81 -1.72
C VAL A 51 -2.43 2.77 -0.79
N LEU A 52 -2.26 2.24 0.41
CA LEU A 52 -3.24 2.27 1.49
C LEU A 52 -2.81 3.26 2.58
N ILE A 53 -3.60 4.32 2.77
CA ILE A 53 -3.35 5.39 3.75
C ILE A 53 -4.60 5.73 4.56
N TYR A 54 -4.44 6.62 5.54
CA TYR A 54 -5.58 7.26 6.19
C TYR A 54 -6.13 8.40 5.33
N LYS A 55 -7.45 8.57 5.31
CA LYS A 55 -8.14 9.60 4.51
C LYS A 55 -7.58 11.00 4.75
N GLU A 56 -7.24 11.32 5.98
CA GLU A 56 -6.69 12.62 6.41
C GLU A 56 -5.30 12.91 5.84
N THR A 57 -4.59 11.87 5.38
CA THR A 57 -3.23 12.00 4.81
C THR A 57 -3.20 12.05 3.28
N LEU A 58 -4.38 12.00 2.64
CA LEU A 58 -4.52 11.97 1.18
C LEU A 58 -3.82 13.14 0.49
N THR A 59 -3.96 14.34 1.06
CA THR A 59 -3.49 15.60 0.47
C THR A 59 -2.00 15.60 0.12
N VAL A 60 -1.20 14.76 0.80
CA VAL A 60 0.25 14.67 0.60
C VAL A 60 0.63 13.94 -0.66
N ILE A 61 -0.18 12.97 -1.07
CA ILE A 61 0.14 12.04 -2.16
C ILE A 61 -0.92 12.01 -3.27
N ALA A 62 -1.97 12.84 -3.15
CA ALA A 62 -3.09 12.87 -4.09
C ALA A 62 -2.66 13.10 -5.54
N GLU A 63 -1.64 13.94 -5.75
CA GLU A 63 -1.15 14.31 -7.08
C GLU A 63 0.13 13.58 -7.47
N ASN A 64 0.50 12.51 -6.77
CA ASN A 64 1.74 11.79 -7.09
C ASN A 64 1.56 10.97 -8.38
N PRO A 65 2.28 11.28 -9.48
CA PRO A 65 2.08 10.64 -10.78
C PRO A 65 2.55 9.18 -10.82
N HIS A 66 3.30 8.74 -9.80
CA HIS A 66 3.81 7.37 -9.70
C HIS A 66 2.80 6.40 -9.09
N ILE A 67 1.72 6.90 -8.49
CA ILE A 67 0.67 6.11 -7.84
C ILE A 67 -0.43 5.78 -8.86
N ASN A 68 -0.78 4.50 -8.96
CA ASN A 68 -1.86 4.00 -9.79
C ASN A 68 -3.23 4.14 -9.08
N GLN A 69 -3.32 3.78 -7.80
CA GLN A 69 -4.57 3.85 -7.04
C GLN A 69 -4.30 4.17 -5.57
N ILE A 70 -5.15 5.01 -4.97
CA ILE A 70 -5.11 5.32 -3.54
C ILE A 70 -6.33 4.72 -2.86
N HIS A 71 -6.10 3.81 -1.92
CA HIS A 71 -7.09 3.28 -0.99
C HIS A 71 -7.00 4.02 0.34
N GLN A 72 -8.15 4.25 0.97
CA GLN A 72 -8.24 5.09 2.17
C GLN A 72 -8.99 4.36 3.27
N ILE A 73 -8.50 4.50 4.49
CA ILE A 73 -9.23 4.17 5.71
C ILE A 73 -9.71 5.47 6.32
N ASP A 74 -11.02 5.61 6.49
CA ASP A 74 -11.60 6.73 7.23
C ASP A 74 -11.67 6.35 8.72
N ARG A 75 -10.99 7.12 9.57
CA ARG A 75 -10.99 6.87 11.03
C ARG A 75 -12.37 7.13 11.64
N GLU A 76 -13.21 7.90 10.97
CA GLU A 76 -14.56 8.23 11.40
C GLU A 76 -15.53 7.04 11.28
N TRP A 77 -15.16 5.96 10.57
CA TRP A 77 -15.98 4.72 10.51
C TRP A 77 -16.32 4.19 11.90
N LYS A 78 -15.41 4.33 12.87
CA LYS A 78 -15.65 3.92 14.26
C LYS A 78 -16.74 4.75 14.94
N LYS A 79 -16.83 6.04 14.62
CA LYS A 79 -17.81 6.96 15.20
C LYS A 79 -19.21 6.76 14.63
N GLN A 80 -19.30 6.17 13.43
CA GLN A 80 -20.58 5.83 12.77
C GLN A 80 -21.20 4.53 13.30
N GLY A 81 -20.49 3.78 14.15
CA GLY A 81 -20.96 2.55 14.77
C GLY A 81 -20.34 1.29 14.19
N THR A 82 -20.32 0.23 15.00
CA THR A 82 -19.57 -1.02 14.73
C THR A 82 -19.99 -1.71 13.44
N VAL A 83 -21.28 -1.72 13.12
CA VAL A 83 -21.80 -2.36 11.89
C VAL A 83 -21.26 -1.66 10.64
N ILE A 84 -21.32 -0.32 10.61
CA ILE A 84 -20.81 0.48 9.49
C ILE A 84 -19.29 0.29 9.35
N GLN A 85 -18.57 0.29 10.47
CA GLN A 85 -17.14 0.01 10.46
C GLN A 85 -16.81 -1.35 9.83
N LEU A 86 -17.52 -2.42 10.20
CA LEU A 86 -17.29 -3.77 9.66
C LEU A 86 -17.61 -3.84 8.16
N VAL A 87 -18.70 -3.22 7.71
CA VAL A 87 -19.07 -3.16 6.29
C VAL A 87 -18.00 -2.44 5.48
N ASN A 88 -17.50 -1.31 5.96
CA ASN A 88 -16.47 -0.54 5.27
C ASN A 88 -15.12 -1.28 5.22
N GLU A 89 -14.70 -1.89 6.34
CA GLU A 89 -13.48 -2.71 6.41
C GLU A 89 -13.60 -3.93 5.47
N TYR A 90 -14.75 -4.59 5.42
CA TYR A 90 -14.99 -5.72 4.50
C TYR A 90 -14.97 -5.28 3.03
N SER A 91 -15.62 -4.16 2.72
CA SER A 91 -15.63 -3.57 1.36
C SER A 91 -14.21 -3.23 0.90
N LEU A 92 -13.43 -2.56 1.75
CA LEU A 92 -12.02 -2.25 1.49
C LEU A 92 -11.22 -3.54 1.25
N LEU A 93 -11.37 -4.54 2.11
CA LEU A 93 -10.63 -5.80 2.00
C LEU A 93 -10.99 -6.55 0.72
N LYS A 94 -12.25 -6.51 0.29
CA LYS A 94 -12.70 -7.05 -1.00
C LYS A 94 -12.05 -6.30 -2.18
N GLN A 95 -12.04 -4.97 -2.15
CA GLN A 95 -11.40 -4.14 -3.19
C GLN A 95 -9.89 -4.42 -3.30
N LEU A 96 -9.20 -4.51 -2.16
CA LEU A 96 -7.78 -4.83 -2.15
C LEU A 96 -7.52 -6.24 -2.70
N LYS A 97 -8.35 -7.22 -2.35
CA LYS A 97 -8.23 -8.59 -2.89
C LYS A 97 -8.46 -8.67 -4.39
N THR A 98 -9.39 -7.90 -4.94
CA THR A 98 -9.65 -7.91 -6.40
C THR A 98 -8.46 -7.40 -7.22
N ASN A 99 -7.55 -6.64 -6.60
CA ASN A 99 -6.37 -6.11 -7.27
C ASN A 99 -5.23 -7.12 -7.41
N ASN A 100 -5.29 -8.30 -6.76
CA ASN A 100 -4.32 -9.40 -6.90
C ASN A 100 -2.86 -8.94 -6.84
N TYR A 101 -2.44 -8.42 -5.68
CA TYR A 101 -1.08 -7.92 -5.47
C TYR A 101 -0.03 -9.04 -5.52
N ASP A 102 1.09 -8.78 -6.20
CA ASP A 102 2.27 -9.67 -6.20
C ASP A 102 3.19 -9.35 -5.02
N LEU A 103 3.17 -8.10 -4.54
CA LEU A 103 3.97 -7.67 -3.39
C LEU A 103 3.20 -6.71 -2.50
N VAL A 104 3.33 -6.89 -1.18
CA VAL A 104 2.85 -5.94 -0.17
C VAL A 104 4.04 -5.38 0.58
N VAL A 105 4.24 -4.07 0.50
CA VAL A 105 5.25 -3.34 1.26
C VAL A 105 4.57 -2.67 2.45
N ASN A 106 4.63 -3.32 3.61
CA ASN A 106 4.07 -2.78 4.84
C ASN A 106 5.07 -1.83 5.53
N LEU A 107 4.81 -0.53 5.43
CA LEU A 107 5.63 0.53 6.05
C LEU A 107 5.02 1.06 7.36
N THR A 108 4.06 0.32 7.94
CA THR A 108 3.50 0.61 9.26
C THR A 108 3.89 -0.45 10.28
N ASP A 109 4.20 0.00 11.48
CA ASP A 109 4.41 -0.75 12.71
C ASP A 109 3.10 -1.16 13.39
N ARG A 110 1.95 -0.71 12.88
CA ARG A 110 0.64 -1.01 13.46
C ARG A 110 0.23 -2.45 13.15
N TRP A 111 -0.38 -3.10 14.14
CA TRP A 111 -1.03 -4.41 14.00
C TRP A 111 -1.94 -4.48 12.77
N ARG A 112 -2.54 -3.34 12.39
CA ARG A 112 -3.41 -3.24 11.21
C ARG A 112 -2.73 -3.57 9.88
N GLY A 113 -1.43 -3.28 9.71
CA GLY A 113 -0.72 -3.66 8.48
C GLY A 113 -0.52 -5.18 8.38
N GLY A 114 -0.25 -5.83 9.52
CA GLY A 114 0.04 -7.26 9.58
C GLY A 114 -1.13 -8.17 9.19
N TRP A 115 -2.31 -7.99 9.80
CA TRP A 115 -3.49 -8.80 9.45
C TRP A 115 -3.93 -8.56 8.00
N LEU A 116 -3.96 -7.31 7.51
CA LEU A 116 -4.29 -7.01 6.11
C LEU A 116 -3.36 -7.76 5.16
N THR A 117 -2.05 -7.69 5.39
CA THR A 117 -1.06 -8.42 4.58
C THR A 117 -1.36 -9.93 4.54
N ARG A 118 -1.65 -10.54 5.70
CA ARG A 118 -2.00 -11.96 5.79
C ARG A 118 -3.29 -12.32 5.06
N PHE A 119 -4.29 -11.44 5.06
CA PHE A 119 -5.55 -11.68 4.37
C PHE A 119 -5.46 -11.49 2.86
N LEU A 120 -4.56 -10.61 2.39
CA LEU A 120 -4.37 -10.35 0.96
C LEU A 120 -3.70 -11.50 0.23
N LYS A 121 -2.86 -12.29 0.92
CA LYS A 121 -2.12 -13.43 0.34
C LYS A 121 -1.47 -13.03 -1.00
N PRO A 122 -0.47 -12.12 -0.96
CA PRO A 122 0.26 -11.78 -2.17
C PRO A 122 0.82 -13.05 -2.82
N LYS A 123 0.85 -13.03 -4.15
CA LYS A 123 1.24 -14.20 -4.96
C LYS A 123 2.70 -14.60 -4.75
#